data_AF-A0A8S1VYI5-F1
#
_entry.id   AF-A0A8S1VYI5-F1
#
_cell.length_a   1.000
_cell.length_b   1.000
_cell.length_c   1.000
_cell.angle_alpha   90.00
_cell.angle_beta   90.00
_cell.angle_gamma   90.00
#
_symmetry.space_group_name_H-M   'P 1'
#
loop_
_entity.id
_entity.type
_entity.pdbx_description
1 polymer ?
#
loop_
_entity_poly.entity_id
_entity_poly.type
_entity_poly.pdbx_seq_one_letter_code
_entity_poly.pdbx_strand_id
1 'polypeptide(L)'
;MKSQFEVFLRLKPSNNQSQNAMQYQIYQNKKLQVLLPKHVKFGMINNNRDNLDFNFTHVFDQKSSQEHVFTNVTTPVINSFLDGYNATIFAYGQTGSGKTYTMSGAETWQLRGIIPRALSYIFDEIDKRTKFEYKIYISFMEIYNENAYDLLEKRHLETPLEQWNKIALFEDDQNNIHLKNLSIHQCNNEQEGIDLLMMGNFIRQVSSTPMNQSSSRSHCIFTVTLEGCDTTSETCFVSKLHLVDLAGSERISKSQVEGNLLNEAKYINLSLTYLEQVIIALNERMKGANRQHIPYRNSLMTTLLKDSLGGNCKTVMIATISSENDNIEESLSTLRFSQRVGQLENEIRRNEKVDLEAVVKRLEQEKLALIRELEQYQRGGTSTSSNKKIQQQQQNVLPQSSGIPISQKEIQEKVELYLNERIPLLDVKSIEETQKCFEAMKDLYNTRMKEYVTELTFISEKLQKYDEILTRKKEQSSFLEQKENSSPEIEVYRRNESPQIQFKKRPNQ
;
A
#
# COMPACT_ATOMS: atom_id res chain seq x y z
N MET A 1 -24.28 -4.49 1.50
CA MET A 1 -25.11 -3.45 0.85
C MET A 1 -24.62 -3.26 -0.57
N LYS A 2 -25.51 -3.05 -1.54
CA LYS A 2 -25.09 -2.71 -2.91
C LYS A 2 -24.64 -1.25 -2.94
N SER A 3 -23.49 -0.97 -3.52
CA SER A 3 -22.98 0.38 -3.77
C SER A 3 -22.76 0.53 -5.26
N GLN A 4 -23.38 1.54 -5.88
CA GLN A 4 -23.05 1.90 -7.26
C GLN A 4 -21.64 2.49 -7.32
N PHE A 5 -20.96 2.25 -8.43
CA PHE A 5 -19.70 2.91 -8.74
C PHE A 5 -19.94 4.40 -9.03
N GLU A 6 -19.37 5.27 -8.21
CA GLU A 6 -19.46 6.71 -8.44
C GLU A 6 -18.35 7.15 -9.39
N VAL A 7 -18.72 7.89 -10.44
CA VAL A 7 -17.79 8.36 -11.45
C VAL A 7 -17.89 9.88 -11.55
N PHE A 8 -16.78 10.52 -11.24
CA PHE A 8 -16.62 11.97 -11.29
C PHE A 8 -15.81 12.33 -12.51
N LEU A 9 -16.20 13.41 -13.19
CA LEU A 9 -15.43 13.95 -14.31
C LEU A 9 -14.71 15.21 -13.84
N ARG A 10 -13.42 15.34 -14.17
CA ARG A 10 -12.64 16.55 -13.92
C ARG A 10 -11.97 17.03 -15.21
N LEU A 11 -12.28 18.24 -15.61
CA LEU A 11 -11.59 18.91 -16.71
C LEU A 11 -10.28 19.49 -16.19
N LYS A 12 -9.19 19.27 -16.93
CA LYS A 12 -7.87 19.86 -16.66
C LYS A 12 -8.01 21.38 -16.49
N PRO A 13 -7.55 21.96 -15.37
CA PRO A 13 -7.51 23.41 -15.21
C PRO A 13 -6.70 24.07 -16.34
N SER A 14 -7.24 25.13 -16.94
CA SER A 14 -6.54 25.93 -17.95
C SER A 14 -6.86 27.40 -17.72
N ASN A 15 -5.83 28.24 -17.73
CA ASN A 15 -5.97 29.70 -17.67
C ASN A 15 -6.19 30.32 -19.05
N ASN A 16 -5.93 29.57 -20.13
CA ASN A 16 -6.07 30.05 -21.49
C ASN A 16 -7.31 29.44 -22.13
N GLN A 17 -8.24 30.30 -22.55
CA GLN A 17 -9.24 29.94 -23.56
C GLN A 17 -8.51 29.87 -24.91
N SER A 18 -7.92 28.72 -25.20
CA SER A 18 -7.39 28.46 -26.53
C SER A 18 -8.56 28.49 -27.53
N GLN A 19 -8.43 29.29 -28.59
CA GLN A 19 -9.41 29.37 -29.68
C GLN A 19 -9.66 28.00 -30.35
N ASN A 20 -8.75 27.04 -30.14
CA ASN A 20 -8.80 25.65 -30.60
C ASN A 20 -9.07 24.67 -29.44
N ALA A 21 -9.98 24.99 -28.52
CA ALA A 21 -10.40 24.04 -27.47
C ALA A 21 -11.62 23.21 -27.91
N MET A 22 -11.75 22.01 -27.35
CA MET A 22 -12.96 21.20 -27.39
C MET A 22 -14.14 22.06 -26.93
N GLN A 23 -15.18 22.14 -27.76
CA GLN A 23 -16.41 22.80 -27.38
C GLN A 23 -17.27 21.86 -26.53
N TYR A 24 -17.70 22.33 -25.36
CA TYR A 24 -18.53 21.55 -24.46
C TYR A 24 -19.47 22.42 -23.64
N GLN A 25 -20.53 21.80 -23.12
CA GLN A 25 -21.46 22.41 -22.18
C GLN A 25 -21.67 21.49 -20.98
N ILE A 26 -21.67 22.06 -19.78
CA ILE A 26 -21.93 21.35 -18.53
C ILE A 26 -23.34 21.71 -18.06
N TYR A 27 -24.18 20.69 -17.86
CA TYR A 27 -25.53 20.86 -17.36
C TYR A 27 -25.62 20.36 -15.93
N GLN A 28 -26.04 21.25 -15.02
CA GLN A 28 -26.29 20.96 -13.59
C GLN A 28 -25.14 20.21 -12.89
N ASN A 29 -23.90 20.42 -13.33
CA ASN A 29 -22.72 19.69 -12.88
C ASN A 29 -22.84 18.16 -12.94
N LYS A 30 -23.74 17.59 -13.74
CA LYS A 30 -23.97 16.12 -13.81
C LYS A 30 -23.83 15.58 -15.22
N LYS A 31 -23.93 16.43 -16.22
CA LYS A 31 -23.86 16.04 -17.62
C LYS A 31 -22.86 16.90 -18.37
N LEU A 32 -21.93 16.25 -19.07
CA LEU A 32 -21.07 16.89 -20.05
C LEU A 32 -21.63 16.59 -21.45
N GLN A 33 -21.90 17.65 -22.22
CA GLN A 33 -22.19 17.55 -23.64
C GLN A 33 -20.97 18.04 -24.43
N VAL A 34 -20.38 17.17 -25.24
CA VAL A 34 -19.28 17.51 -26.15
C VAL A 34 -19.86 17.83 -27.52
N LEU A 35 -19.51 19.00 -28.06
CA LEU A 35 -19.93 19.49 -29.36
C LEU A 35 -18.83 19.12 -30.37
N LEU A 36 -19.13 18.23 -31.31
CA LEU A 36 -18.14 17.79 -32.31
C LEU A 36 -18.12 18.75 -33.51
N PRO A 37 -16.95 19.17 -34.01
CA PRO A 37 -16.87 19.97 -35.22
C PRO A 37 -17.44 19.17 -36.41
N LYS A 38 -18.28 19.82 -37.24
CA LYS A 38 -18.77 19.20 -38.47
C LYS A 38 -17.61 18.95 -39.43
N HIS A 39 -17.31 17.69 -39.72
CA HIS A 39 -16.39 17.36 -40.81
C HIS A 39 -17.04 17.71 -42.16
N VAL A 40 -16.61 18.83 -42.77
CA VAL A 40 -16.89 19.13 -44.19
C VAL A 40 -15.94 18.27 -45.04
N LYS A 41 -16.19 16.97 -45.12
CA LYS A 41 -15.51 16.12 -46.10
C LYS A 41 -16.56 15.41 -46.96
N PHE A 42 -16.58 15.79 -48.24
CA PHE A 42 -17.27 15.13 -49.36
C PHE A 42 -18.81 15.22 -49.45
N GLY A 43 -19.43 16.38 -49.21
CA GLY A 43 -20.79 16.66 -49.72
C GLY A 43 -21.91 15.69 -49.30
N MET A 44 -21.65 14.77 -48.37
CA MET A 44 -22.61 13.83 -47.82
C MET A 44 -23.09 14.38 -46.48
N ILE A 45 -24.40 14.57 -46.37
CA ILE A 45 -25.07 14.95 -45.13
C ILE A 45 -24.86 13.82 -44.12
N ASN A 46 -24.00 14.04 -43.14
CA ASN A 46 -23.77 13.08 -42.06
C ASN A 46 -24.86 13.29 -40.99
N ASN A 47 -25.83 12.37 -40.89
CA ASN A 47 -26.92 12.40 -39.89
C ASN A 47 -26.49 11.91 -38.49
N ASN A 48 -25.19 11.79 -38.22
CA ASN A 48 -24.70 11.37 -36.91
C ASN A 48 -24.77 12.52 -35.90
N ARG A 49 -25.26 12.20 -34.69
CA ARG A 49 -25.52 13.14 -33.59
C ARG A 49 -24.38 14.17 -33.44
N ASP A 50 -24.72 15.44 -33.70
CA ASP A 50 -23.82 16.59 -33.59
C ASP A 50 -23.21 16.77 -32.18
N ASN A 51 -23.85 16.16 -31.16
CA ASN A 51 -23.51 16.28 -29.75
C ASN A 51 -23.39 14.90 -29.08
N LEU A 52 -22.35 14.72 -28.26
CA LEU A 52 -22.17 13.53 -27.42
C LEU A 52 -22.44 13.87 -25.95
N ASP A 53 -23.36 13.13 -25.35
CA ASP A 53 -23.78 13.33 -23.96
C ASP A 53 -23.19 12.27 -23.04
N PHE A 54 -22.62 12.71 -21.91
CA PHE A 54 -22.02 11.86 -20.89
C PHE A 54 -22.51 12.26 -19.50
N ASN A 55 -22.99 11.29 -18.71
CA ASN A 55 -23.52 11.54 -17.36
C ASN A 55 -22.51 11.09 -16.29
N PHE A 56 -22.42 11.84 -15.20
CA PHE A 56 -21.50 11.61 -14.10
C PHE A 56 -22.19 11.92 -12.77
N THR A 57 -21.62 11.43 -11.68
CA THR A 57 -22.04 11.80 -10.32
C THR A 57 -21.87 13.32 -10.12
N HIS A 58 -20.72 13.84 -10.53
CA HIS A 58 -20.46 15.28 -10.65
C HIS A 58 -19.41 15.58 -11.72
N VAL A 59 -19.51 16.74 -12.36
CA VAL A 59 -18.59 17.28 -13.37
C VAL A 59 -17.92 18.54 -12.82
N PHE A 60 -16.61 18.46 -12.61
CA PHE A 60 -15.75 19.56 -12.22
C PHE A 60 -15.20 20.25 -13.48
N ASP A 61 -15.53 21.52 -13.64
CA ASP A 61 -15.03 22.37 -14.72
C ASP A 61 -13.56 22.78 -14.49
N GLN A 62 -13.00 23.53 -15.43
CA GLN A 62 -11.60 23.98 -15.37
C GLN A 62 -11.30 24.95 -14.22
N LYS A 63 -12.33 25.54 -13.60
CA LYS A 63 -12.21 26.50 -12.49
C LYS A 63 -12.34 25.82 -11.13
N SER A 64 -12.70 24.54 -11.10
CA SER A 64 -12.91 23.79 -9.87
C SER A 64 -11.62 23.60 -9.09
N SER A 65 -11.62 24.05 -7.83
CA SER A 65 -10.46 23.97 -6.93
C SER A 65 -10.21 22.54 -6.44
N GLN A 66 -9.00 22.30 -5.91
CA GLN A 66 -8.66 21.02 -5.26
C GLN A 66 -9.57 20.72 -4.05
N GLU A 67 -9.88 21.75 -3.27
CA GLU A 67 -10.77 21.65 -2.12
C GLU A 67 -12.21 21.27 -2.52
N HIS A 68 -12.71 21.85 -3.60
CA HIS A 68 -14.04 21.52 -4.12
C HIS A 68 -14.12 20.06 -4.58
N VAL A 69 -13.08 19.58 -5.27
CA VAL A 69 -12.96 18.16 -5.66
C VAL A 69 -12.87 17.26 -4.43
N PHE A 70 -12.00 17.58 -3.47
CA PHE A 70 -11.84 16.80 -2.25
C PHE A 70 -13.15 16.65 -1.46
N THR A 71 -13.87 17.76 -1.25
CA THR A 71 -15.10 17.79 -0.45
C THR A 71 -16.21 16.94 -1.09
N ASN A 72 -16.37 17.03 -2.41
CA ASN A 72 -17.45 16.32 -3.11
C ASN A 72 -17.12 14.85 -3.39
N VAL A 73 -15.86 14.51 -3.60
CA VAL A 73 -15.43 13.16 -3.99
C VAL A 73 -14.95 12.37 -2.78
N THR A 74 -14.00 12.93 -2.04
CA THR A 74 -13.17 12.18 -1.09
C THR A 74 -13.80 12.10 0.29
N THR A 75 -14.41 13.18 0.79
CA THR A 75 -15.00 13.21 2.14
C THR A 75 -16.02 12.09 2.38
N PRO A 76 -17.01 11.82 1.49
CA PRO A 76 -17.96 10.72 1.68
C PRO A 76 -17.31 9.32 1.65
N VAL A 77 -16.17 9.19 0.97
CA VAL A 77 -15.42 7.94 0.87
C VAL A 77 -14.60 7.71 2.14
N ILE A 78 -13.90 8.74 2.63
CA ILE A 78 -13.14 8.66 3.89
C ILE A 78 -14.09 8.39 5.06
N ASN A 79 -15.26 9.01 5.12
CA ASN A 79 -16.21 8.73 6.19
C ASN A 79 -16.61 7.25 6.21
N SER A 80 -16.86 6.62 5.05
CA SER A 80 -17.10 5.18 4.98
C SER A 80 -15.87 4.35 5.39
N PHE A 81 -14.66 4.81 5.04
CA PHE A 81 -13.43 4.18 5.49
C PHE A 81 -13.27 4.22 7.02
N LEU A 82 -13.54 5.36 7.66
CA LEU A 82 -13.51 5.53 9.11
C LEU A 82 -14.59 4.70 9.83
N ASP A 83 -15.67 4.36 9.13
CA ASP A 83 -16.74 3.48 9.63
C ASP A 83 -16.40 1.98 9.45
N GLY A 84 -15.25 1.65 8.86
CA GLY A 84 -14.74 0.28 8.73
C GLY A 84 -15.06 -0.42 7.41
N TYR A 85 -15.39 0.33 6.36
CA TYR A 85 -15.51 -0.20 5.00
C TYR A 85 -14.21 0.00 4.21
N ASN A 86 -13.86 -0.93 3.33
CA ASN A 86 -12.80 -0.66 2.36
C ASN A 86 -13.22 0.42 1.38
N ALA A 87 -12.27 1.20 0.91
CA ALA A 87 -12.49 2.31 0.01
C ALA A 87 -11.36 2.40 -1.04
N THR A 88 -11.71 2.79 -2.26
CA THR A 88 -10.74 3.03 -3.32
C THR A 88 -11.13 4.28 -4.10
N ILE A 89 -10.18 5.19 -4.29
CA ILE A 89 -10.30 6.33 -5.19
C ILE A 89 -9.19 6.22 -6.22
N PHE A 90 -9.53 6.13 -7.50
CA PHE A 90 -8.54 6.10 -8.56
C PHE A 90 -8.77 7.17 -9.62
N ALA A 91 -7.68 7.80 -10.07
CA ALA A 91 -7.69 8.74 -11.17
C ALA A 91 -7.36 8.03 -12.50
N TYR A 92 -8.13 8.28 -13.55
CA TYR A 92 -7.95 7.68 -14.87
C TYR A 92 -8.09 8.72 -15.98
N GLY A 93 -7.23 8.60 -17.01
CA GLY A 93 -7.22 9.47 -18.18
C GLY A 93 -5.84 9.49 -18.83
N GLN A 94 -5.70 10.20 -19.95
CA GLN A 94 -4.41 10.28 -20.65
C GLN A 94 -3.33 11.00 -19.83
N THR A 95 -2.06 10.84 -20.18
CA THR A 95 -0.96 11.66 -19.67
C THR A 95 -1.23 13.15 -19.90
N GLY A 96 -0.93 13.96 -18.89
CA GLY A 96 -1.17 15.41 -18.93
C GLY A 96 -2.62 15.85 -18.72
N SER A 97 -3.58 14.94 -18.54
CA SER A 97 -4.99 15.28 -18.27
C SER A 97 -5.28 15.74 -16.84
N GLY A 98 -4.35 15.51 -15.89
CA GLY A 98 -4.46 15.97 -14.51
C GLY A 98 -4.67 14.89 -13.45
N LYS A 99 -4.36 13.62 -13.72
CA LYS A 99 -4.42 12.51 -12.74
C LYS A 99 -3.57 12.78 -11.49
N THR A 100 -2.26 12.90 -11.66
CA THR A 100 -1.31 13.20 -10.56
C THR A 100 -1.60 14.54 -9.88
N TYR A 101 -2.02 15.56 -10.64
CA TYR A 101 -2.47 16.83 -10.05
C TYR A 101 -3.71 16.64 -9.17
N THR A 102 -4.61 15.73 -9.52
CA THR A 102 -5.77 15.42 -8.69
C THR A 102 -5.40 14.63 -7.44
N MET A 103 -4.54 13.61 -7.59
CA MET A 103 -4.16 12.71 -6.50
C MET A 103 -3.17 13.35 -5.53
N SER A 104 -2.01 13.81 -6.01
CA SER A 104 -0.95 14.39 -5.18
C SER A 104 -1.04 15.91 -5.12
N GLY A 105 -1.37 16.55 -6.25
CA GLY A 105 -1.38 18.02 -6.37
C GLY A 105 0.02 18.62 -6.45
N ALA A 106 0.11 19.91 -6.14
CA ALA A 106 1.39 20.63 -6.07
C ALA A 106 1.78 20.91 -4.61
N GLU A 107 3.02 21.38 -4.39
CA GLU A 107 3.58 21.60 -3.05
C GLU A 107 2.85 22.68 -2.24
N THR A 108 2.24 23.66 -2.92
CA THR A 108 1.50 24.74 -2.24
C THR A 108 0.21 24.21 -1.62
N TRP A 109 -0.12 24.67 -0.40
CA TRP A 109 -1.28 24.23 0.37
C TRP A 109 -2.60 24.24 -0.41
N GLN A 110 -2.85 25.29 -1.19
CA GLN A 110 -4.08 25.43 -1.99
C GLN A 110 -4.15 24.38 -3.12
N LEU A 111 -3.00 23.99 -3.66
CA LEU A 111 -2.89 23.08 -4.79
C LEU A 111 -2.64 21.62 -4.38
N ARG A 112 -2.52 21.32 -3.07
CA ARG A 112 -2.48 19.94 -2.55
C ARG A 112 -3.68 19.13 -3.05
N GLY A 113 -3.40 17.91 -3.51
CA GLY A 113 -4.40 17.00 -4.08
C GLY A 113 -5.15 16.20 -3.02
N ILE A 114 -5.75 15.11 -3.46
CA ILE A 114 -6.58 14.22 -2.63
C ILE A 114 -5.76 13.54 -1.53
N ILE A 115 -4.59 12.97 -1.81
CA ILE A 115 -3.81 12.19 -0.85
C ILE A 115 -3.40 13.02 0.38
N PRO A 116 -2.70 14.17 0.24
CA PRO A 116 -2.33 14.95 1.41
C PRO A 116 -3.55 15.48 2.18
N ARG A 117 -4.63 15.89 1.50
CA ARG A 117 -5.88 16.33 2.16
C ARG A 117 -6.59 15.18 2.88
N ALA A 118 -6.51 13.97 2.33
CA ALA A 118 -7.07 12.78 2.93
C ALA A 118 -6.36 12.44 4.24
N LEU A 119 -5.03 12.53 4.26
CA LEU A 119 -4.26 12.35 5.49
C LEU A 119 -4.68 13.36 6.56
N SER A 120 -4.70 14.66 6.26
CA SER A 120 -5.16 15.70 7.20
C SER A 120 -6.56 15.40 7.73
N TYR A 121 -7.52 15.11 6.84
CA TYR A 121 -8.90 14.86 7.21
C TYR A 121 -9.08 13.57 8.03
N ILE A 122 -8.31 12.51 7.74
CA ILE A 122 -8.35 11.27 8.53
C ILE A 122 -7.91 11.54 9.96
N PHE A 123 -6.77 12.22 10.15
CA PHE A 123 -6.24 12.53 11.48
C PHE A 123 -7.18 13.47 12.25
N ASP A 124 -7.73 14.50 11.59
CA ASP A 124 -8.72 15.39 12.21
C ASP A 124 -9.98 14.65 12.66
N GLU A 125 -10.44 13.65 11.90
CA GLU A 125 -11.67 12.91 12.23
C GLU A 125 -11.47 11.83 13.29
N ILE A 126 -10.33 11.15 13.33
CA ILE A 126 -10.05 10.17 14.40
C ILE A 126 -9.93 10.87 15.76
N ASP A 127 -9.33 12.06 15.81
CA ASP A 127 -9.19 12.83 17.05
C ASP A 127 -10.54 13.26 17.62
N LYS A 128 -11.55 13.43 16.76
CA LYS A 128 -12.93 13.74 17.16
C LYS A 128 -13.73 12.51 17.60
N ARG A 129 -13.31 11.30 17.19
CA ARG A 129 -14.05 10.04 17.43
C ARG A 129 -13.50 9.32 18.66
N THR A 130 -14.16 9.48 19.81
CA THR A 130 -13.73 8.85 21.09
C THR A 130 -14.14 7.39 21.26
N LYS A 131 -14.96 6.84 20.35
CA LYS A 131 -15.51 5.49 20.49
C LYS A 131 -14.45 4.40 20.28
N PHE A 132 -13.50 4.63 19.38
CA PHE A 132 -12.52 3.64 18.97
C PHE A 132 -11.10 4.13 19.27
N GLU A 133 -10.23 3.21 19.64
CA GLU A 133 -8.79 3.40 19.57
C GLU A 133 -8.31 3.06 18.16
N TYR A 134 -7.59 3.99 17.54
CA TYR A 134 -7.18 3.90 16.14
C TYR A 134 -5.68 3.64 15.99
N LYS A 135 -5.31 2.76 15.05
CA LYS A 135 -3.96 2.59 14.54
C LYS A 135 -3.96 2.76 13.03
N ILE A 136 -3.05 3.61 12.52
CA ILE A 136 -2.92 3.88 11.10
C ILE A 136 -1.61 3.28 10.59
N TYR A 137 -1.70 2.62 9.44
CA TYR A 137 -0.57 2.08 8.72
C TYR A 137 -0.58 2.56 7.28
N ILE A 138 0.59 2.92 6.75
CA ILE A 138 0.75 3.41 5.38
C ILE A 138 1.68 2.47 4.62
N SER A 139 1.30 2.17 3.37
CA SER A 139 2.17 1.56 2.39
C SER A 139 2.04 2.30 1.07
N PHE A 140 3.13 2.38 0.30
CA PHE A 140 3.15 3.08 -0.97
C PHE A 140 3.95 2.27 -1.99
N MET A 141 3.33 1.93 -3.10
CA MET A 141 3.97 1.12 -4.14
C MET A 141 3.77 1.72 -5.53
N GLU A 142 4.70 1.38 -6.41
CA GLU A 142 4.67 1.67 -7.84
C GLU A 142 4.59 0.36 -8.63
N ILE A 143 3.69 0.30 -9.61
CA ILE A 143 3.62 -0.79 -10.58
C ILE A 143 4.13 -0.25 -11.91
N TYR A 144 5.27 -0.76 -12.34
CA TYR A 144 5.90 -0.40 -13.60
C TYR A 144 6.28 -1.67 -14.36
N ASN A 145 5.87 -1.75 -15.63
CA ASN A 145 6.16 -2.90 -16.50
C ASN A 145 5.75 -4.25 -15.88
N GLU A 146 4.54 -4.35 -15.30
CA GLU A 146 4.03 -5.52 -14.57
C GLU A 146 4.91 -6.01 -13.40
N ASN A 147 5.80 -5.15 -12.89
CA ASN A 147 6.54 -5.38 -11.65
C ASN A 147 6.12 -4.33 -10.63
N ALA A 148 5.93 -4.76 -9.38
CA ALA A 148 5.58 -3.87 -8.28
C ALA A 148 6.81 -3.61 -7.40
N TYR A 149 6.99 -2.37 -6.97
CA TYR A 149 8.12 -1.90 -6.18
C TYR A 149 7.64 -1.07 -4.99
N ASP A 150 8.33 -1.21 -3.85
CA ASP A 150 8.04 -0.43 -2.66
C ASP A 150 8.66 0.97 -2.76
N LEU A 151 7.83 2.01 -2.61
CA LEU A 151 8.27 3.41 -2.63
C LEU A 151 8.69 3.92 -1.25
N LEU A 152 8.57 3.11 -0.19
CA LEU A 152 8.95 3.51 1.18
C LEU A 152 10.23 2.82 1.68
N GLU A 153 10.93 2.11 0.81
CA GLU A 153 12.22 1.47 1.13
C GLU A 153 13.37 2.45 0.96
N LYS A 154 13.99 2.88 2.06
CA LYS A 154 15.06 3.89 2.07
C LYS A 154 16.29 3.47 1.27
N ARG A 155 16.60 2.16 1.20
CA ARG A 155 17.74 1.62 0.44
C ARG A 155 17.65 1.91 -1.07
N HIS A 156 16.45 2.20 -1.58
CA HIS A 156 16.23 2.56 -2.97
C HIS A 156 16.89 3.89 -3.36
N LEU A 157 17.25 4.74 -2.40
CA LEU A 157 17.99 5.98 -2.65
C LEU A 157 19.46 5.75 -3.05
N GLU A 158 20.01 4.60 -2.66
CA GLU A 158 21.42 4.25 -2.85
C GLU A 158 21.62 3.15 -3.89
N THR A 159 20.54 2.53 -4.35
CA THR A 159 20.58 1.35 -5.23
C THR A 159 19.81 1.59 -6.53
N PRO A 160 20.33 1.14 -7.68
CA PRO A 160 19.63 1.26 -8.96
C PRO A 160 18.40 0.34 -9.02
N LEU A 161 17.40 0.72 -9.82
CA LEU A 161 16.09 0.06 -9.92
C LEU A 161 16.19 -1.46 -10.19
N GLU A 162 17.20 -1.90 -10.94
CA GLU A 162 17.43 -3.31 -11.28
C GLU A 162 17.75 -4.18 -10.06
N GLN A 163 18.21 -3.57 -8.97
CA GLN A 163 18.55 -4.26 -7.71
C GLN A 163 17.41 -4.20 -6.70
N TRP A 164 16.32 -3.48 -6.99
CA TRP A 164 15.20 -3.37 -6.07
C TRP A 164 14.46 -4.69 -5.94
N ASN A 165 14.04 -5.01 -4.72
CA ASN A 165 13.22 -6.19 -4.47
C ASN A 165 11.82 -5.97 -5.06
N LYS A 166 11.41 -6.89 -5.94
CA LYS A 166 10.05 -6.88 -6.47
C LYS A 166 9.07 -7.33 -5.39
N ILE A 167 7.93 -6.66 -5.33
CA ILE A 167 6.79 -7.07 -4.52
C ILE A 167 6.16 -8.30 -5.18
N ALA A 168 6.04 -9.37 -4.41
CA ALA A 168 5.41 -10.61 -4.86
C ALA A 168 4.00 -10.73 -4.29
N LEU A 169 3.04 -11.09 -5.14
CA LEU A 169 1.64 -11.25 -4.80
C LEU A 169 1.32 -12.73 -4.60
N PHE A 170 0.71 -13.06 -3.46
CA PHE A 170 0.23 -14.40 -3.13
C PHE A 170 -1.26 -14.35 -2.80
N GLU A 171 -2.02 -15.34 -3.26
CA GLU A 171 -3.42 -15.54 -2.83
C GLU A 171 -3.45 -16.73 -1.86
N ASP A 172 -4.13 -16.57 -0.72
CA ASP A 172 -4.38 -17.69 0.20
C ASP A 172 -5.62 -18.51 -0.21
N ASP A 173 -5.89 -19.60 0.51
CA ASP A 173 -7.05 -20.48 0.26
C ASP A 173 -8.40 -19.78 0.44
N GLN A 174 -8.43 -18.64 1.13
CA GLN A 174 -9.60 -17.80 1.32
C GLN A 174 -9.72 -16.71 0.23
N ASN A 175 -8.83 -16.71 -0.77
CA ASN A 175 -8.68 -15.71 -1.82
C ASN A 175 -8.26 -14.31 -1.34
N ASN A 176 -7.68 -14.19 -0.15
CA ASN A 176 -7.09 -12.93 0.30
C ASN A 176 -5.73 -12.73 -0.36
N ILE A 177 -5.45 -11.48 -0.72
CA ILE A 177 -4.19 -11.09 -1.36
C ILE A 177 -3.17 -10.68 -0.31
N HIS A 178 -2.00 -11.32 -0.35
CA HIS A 178 -0.84 -11.07 0.49
C HIS A 178 0.30 -10.52 -0.35
N LEU A 179 0.94 -9.44 0.11
CA LEU A 179 2.04 -8.78 -0.57
C LEU A 179 3.33 -8.98 0.21
N LYS A 180 4.26 -9.71 -0.39
CA LYS A 180 5.61 -9.88 0.16
C LYS A 180 6.52 -8.77 -0.37
N ASN A 181 7.42 -8.28 0.49
CA ASN A 181 8.35 -7.18 0.20
C ASN A 181 7.70 -5.80 0.05
N LEU A 182 6.45 -5.63 0.51
CA LEU A 182 5.85 -4.30 0.68
C LEU A 182 5.97 -3.91 2.15
N SER A 183 6.67 -2.81 2.44
CA SER A 183 6.77 -2.27 3.79
C SER A 183 5.44 -1.63 4.22
N ILE A 184 5.14 -1.77 5.51
CA ILE A 184 3.95 -1.23 6.17
C ILE A 184 4.45 -0.41 7.35
N HIS A 185 4.27 0.91 7.28
CA HIS A 185 4.78 1.85 8.28
C HIS A 185 3.63 2.31 9.17
N GLN A 186 3.75 2.12 10.48
CA GLN A 186 2.81 2.73 11.43
C GLN A 186 3.00 4.25 11.43
N CYS A 187 1.90 4.98 11.36
CA CYS A 187 1.87 6.43 11.28
C CYS A 187 1.03 6.98 12.44
N ASN A 188 1.65 7.80 13.30
CA ASN A 188 1.03 8.25 14.55
C ASN A 188 0.45 9.66 14.47
N ASN A 189 0.81 10.43 13.43
CA ASN A 189 0.33 11.80 13.23
C ASN A 189 0.33 12.17 11.74
N GLU A 190 -0.37 13.25 11.41
CA GLU A 190 -0.47 13.76 10.04
C GLU A 190 0.91 13.99 9.39
N GLN A 191 1.86 14.57 10.13
CA GLN A 191 3.16 14.94 9.60
C GLN A 191 3.95 13.72 9.14
N GLU A 192 4.00 12.64 9.94
CA GLU A 192 4.61 11.37 9.55
C GLU A 192 4.01 10.81 8.25
N GLY A 193 2.68 10.93 8.09
CA GLY A 193 1.99 10.46 6.89
C GLY A 193 2.35 11.27 5.65
N ILE A 194 2.45 12.59 5.80
CA ILE A 194 2.90 13.50 4.75
C ILE A 194 4.37 13.26 4.40
N ASP A 195 5.23 12.98 5.38
CA ASP A 195 6.65 12.67 5.17
C ASP A 195 6.82 11.36 4.37
N LEU A 196 6.04 10.32 4.67
CA LEU A 196 6.02 9.09 3.88
C LEU A 196 5.57 9.33 2.43
N LEU A 197 4.54 10.15 2.23
CA LEU A 197 4.09 10.56 0.88
C LEU A 197 5.20 11.30 0.13
N MET A 198 5.87 12.26 0.77
CA MET A 198 6.97 13.02 0.15
C MET A 198 8.15 12.11 -0.19
N MET A 199 8.54 11.21 0.72
CA MET A 199 9.61 10.25 0.49
C MET A 199 9.32 9.35 -0.72
N GLY A 200 8.11 8.77 -0.80
CA GLY A 200 7.75 7.91 -1.92
C GLY A 200 7.67 8.65 -3.26
N ASN A 201 7.16 9.89 -3.26
CA ASN A 201 7.19 10.74 -4.46
C ASN A 201 8.63 11.08 -4.87
N PHE A 202 9.52 11.33 -3.92
CA PHE A 202 10.93 11.60 -4.19
C PHE A 202 11.63 10.38 -4.79
N ILE A 203 11.46 9.19 -4.21
CA ILE A 203 12.02 7.93 -4.74
C ILE A 203 11.51 7.67 -6.16
N ARG A 204 10.22 7.87 -6.42
CA ARG A 204 9.62 7.78 -7.76
C ARG A 204 10.22 8.77 -8.75
N GLN A 205 10.47 10.01 -8.31
CA GLN A 205 11.06 11.04 -9.16
C GLN A 205 12.53 10.75 -9.50
N VAL A 206 13.33 10.33 -8.51
CA VAL A 206 14.76 10.03 -8.70
C VAL A 206 14.97 8.77 -9.54
N SER A 207 14.09 7.78 -9.43
CA SER A 207 14.10 6.58 -10.28
C SER A 207 13.65 6.83 -11.74
N SER A 208 13.01 7.97 -12.01
CA SER A 208 12.61 8.36 -13.36
C SER A 208 13.81 8.95 -14.13
N THR A 209 14.46 8.17 -14.99
CA THR A 209 15.56 8.66 -15.83
C THR A 209 15.04 9.46 -17.04
N PRO A 210 15.82 10.39 -17.64
CA PRO A 210 15.37 11.18 -18.80
C PRO A 210 14.98 10.33 -20.02
N MET A 211 15.52 9.11 -20.13
CA MET A 211 15.20 8.13 -21.17
C MET A 211 13.90 7.35 -20.85
N ASN A 212 13.49 7.29 -19.59
CA ASN A 212 12.29 6.63 -19.08
C ASN A 212 11.45 7.62 -18.26
N GLN A 213 10.56 8.36 -18.92
CA GLN A 213 9.61 9.28 -18.26
C GLN A 213 8.55 8.47 -17.48
N SER A 214 9.01 7.76 -16.44
CA SER A 214 8.36 6.63 -15.77
C SER A 214 7.04 7.01 -15.09
N SER A 215 6.96 8.23 -14.55
CA SER A 215 5.76 8.68 -13.81
C SER A 215 4.47 8.70 -14.65
N SER A 216 4.55 8.92 -15.96
CA SER A 216 3.38 8.86 -16.86
C SER A 216 2.94 7.42 -17.20
N ARG A 217 3.81 6.47 -16.91
CA ARG A 217 3.80 5.09 -17.40
C ARG A 217 3.67 4.07 -16.28
N SER A 218 3.83 4.48 -15.04
CA SER A 218 3.63 3.64 -13.86
C SER A 218 2.31 3.96 -13.17
N HIS A 219 1.77 2.95 -12.48
CA HIS A 219 0.64 3.13 -11.56
C HIS A 219 1.16 3.29 -10.15
N CYS A 220 0.60 4.22 -9.39
CA CYS A 220 0.94 4.42 -7.99
C CYS A 220 -0.25 4.07 -7.12
N ILE A 221 -0.01 3.31 -6.05
CA ILE A 221 -1.03 2.90 -5.09
C ILE A 221 -0.55 3.31 -3.71
N PHE A 222 -1.10 4.41 -3.19
CA PHE A 222 -0.91 4.83 -1.81
C PHE A 222 -2.04 4.23 -0.96
N THR A 223 -1.69 3.39 0.01
CA THR A 223 -2.67 2.68 0.83
C THR A 223 -2.58 3.15 2.28
N VAL A 224 -3.71 3.58 2.82
CA VAL A 224 -3.90 3.82 4.25
C VAL A 224 -4.72 2.67 4.82
N THR A 225 -4.19 1.96 5.79
CA THR A 225 -4.90 0.92 6.54
C THR A 225 -5.23 1.48 7.92
N LEU A 226 -6.50 1.42 8.30
CA LEU A 226 -6.99 1.84 9.61
C LEU A 226 -7.47 0.62 10.36
N GLU A 227 -6.93 0.42 11.55
CA GLU A 227 -7.50 -0.46 12.56
C GLU A 227 -8.21 0.39 13.60
N GLY A 228 -9.49 0.11 13.84
CA GLY A 228 -10.27 0.76 14.89
C GLY A 228 -10.81 -0.29 15.85
N CYS A 229 -10.43 -0.20 17.13
CA CYS A 229 -10.90 -1.11 18.18
C CYS A 229 -11.85 -0.37 19.12
N ASP A 230 -13.06 -0.91 19.30
CA ASP A 230 -14.06 -0.29 20.17
C ASP A 230 -13.55 -0.32 21.62
N THR A 231 -13.61 0.83 22.29
CA THR A 231 -13.14 0.92 23.69
C THR A 231 -14.10 0.25 24.67
N THR A 232 -15.33 -0.02 24.25
CA THR A 232 -16.41 -0.56 25.08
C THR A 232 -16.79 -2.00 24.73
N SER A 233 -16.44 -2.48 23.55
CA SER A 233 -16.73 -3.84 23.08
C SER A 233 -15.49 -4.55 22.54
N GLU A 234 -15.54 -5.87 22.47
CA GLU A 234 -14.44 -6.72 21.98
C GLU A 234 -14.40 -6.79 20.45
N THR A 235 -14.80 -5.71 19.78
CA THR A 235 -14.95 -5.64 18.33
C THR A 235 -14.00 -4.61 17.77
N CYS A 236 -13.12 -5.06 16.88
CA CYS A 236 -12.33 -4.17 16.05
C CYS A 236 -12.83 -4.22 14.61
N PHE A 237 -12.34 -3.30 13.79
CA PHE A 237 -12.45 -3.38 12.36
C PHE A 237 -11.11 -3.04 11.70
N VAL A 238 -10.95 -3.49 10.45
CA VAL A 238 -9.82 -3.10 9.60
C VAL A 238 -10.36 -2.62 8.27
N SER A 239 -10.12 -1.36 7.94
CA SER A 239 -10.44 -0.80 6.63
C SER A 239 -9.19 -0.41 5.87
N LYS A 240 -9.23 -0.56 4.54
CA LYS A 240 -8.16 -0.15 3.63
C LYS A 240 -8.69 0.94 2.70
N LEU A 241 -7.96 2.04 2.60
CA LEU A 241 -8.18 3.13 1.65
C LEU A 241 -7.07 3.10 0.62
N HIS A 242 -7.40 2.74 -0.62
CA HIS A 242 -6.47 2.81 -1.75
C HIS A 242 -6.67 4.12 -2.51
N LEU A 243 -5.61 4.92 -2.60
CA LEU A 243 -5.55 6.16 -3.38
C LEU A 243 -4.62 5.92 -4.57
N VAL A 244 -5.21 5.78 -5.75
CA VAL A 244 -4.53 5.26 -6.94
C VAL A 244 -4.37 6.33 -8.01
N ASP A 245 -3.14 6.54 -8.47
CA ASP A 245 -2.80 7.35 -9.65
C ASP A 245 -2.40 6.39 -10.77
N LEU A 246 -3.30 6.16 -11.73
CA LEU A 246 -3.04 5.23 -12.83
C LEU A 246 -2.09 5.85 -13.86
N ALA A 247 -1.47 5.02 -14.68
CA ALA A 247 -0.71 5.44 -15.87
C ALA A 247 -1.62 6.12 -16.92
N GLY A 248 -1.00 6.78 -17.90
CA GLY A 248 -1.69 7.33 -19.07
C GLY A 248 -2.49 6.29 -19.85
N SER A 249 -3.73 6.61 -20.21
CA SER A 249 -4.62 5.74 -21.00
C SER A 249 -4.44 5.86 -22.52
N GLU A 250 -3.55 6.72 -22.99
CA GLU A 250 -3.37 7.01 -24.41
C GLU A 250 -2.83 5.82 -25.22
N ARG A 251 -3.17 5.79 -26.52
CA ARG A 251 -2.70 4.73 -27.41
C ARG A 251 -1.28 5.00 -27.92
N ILE A 252 -0.44 3.97 -27.85
CA ILE A 252 0.98 3.98 -28.27
C ILE A 252 1.13 4.26 -29.77
N SER A 253 0.12 4.00 -30.60
CA SER A 253 0.19 4.24 -32.05
C SER A 253 0.47 5.70 -32.45
N LYS A 254 0.31 6.65 -31.52
CA LYS A 254 0.64 8.07 -31.73
C LYS A 254 2.04 8.46 -31.27
N SER A 255 2.76 7.61 -30.54
CA SER A 255 4.14 7.87 -30.13
C SER A 255 5.10 7.26 -31.16
N GLN A 256 5.88 8.09 -31.84
CA GLN A 256 6.92 7.67 -32.79
C GLN A 256 8.12 7.05 -32.04
N VAL A 257 7.89 5.97 -31.31
CA VAL A 257 8.87 5.42 -30.38
C VAL A 257 9.28 4.03 -30.84
N GLU A 258 10.53 3.88 -31.27
CA GLU A 258 11.12 2.61 -31.73
C GLU A 258 11.92 1.90 -30.62
N GLY A 259 12.08 0.57 -30.72
CA GLY A 259 12.98 -0.21 -29.87
C GLY A 259 12.42 -0.64 -28.50
N ASN A 260 13.28 -0.74 -27.47
CA ASN A 260 12.93 -1.21 -26.12
C ASN A 260 11.79 -0.41 -25.46
N LEU A 261 11.68 0.88 -25.79
CA LEU A 261 10.59 1.75 -25.36
C LEU A 261 9.22 1.31 -25.92
N LEU A 262 9.15 0.63 -27.07
CA LEU A 262 7.92 0.09 -27.64
C LEU A 262 7.45 -1.15 -26.86
N ASN A 263 8.38 -2.00 -26.43
CA ASN A 263 8.09 -3.12 -25.55
C ASN A 263 7.61 -2.64 -24.17
N GLU A 264 8.27 -1.65 -23.59
CA GLU A 264 7.85 -0.98 -22.35
C GLU A 264 6.43 -0.39 -22.50
N ALA A 265 6.20 0.40 -23.55
CA ALA A 265 4.91 0.98 -23.87
C ALA A 265 3.80 -0.08 -23.96
N LYS A 266 4.08 -1.23 -24.58
CA LYS A 266 3.14 -2.35 -24.71
C LYS A 266 2.67 -2.87 -23.35
N TYR A 267 3.55 -2.98 -22.35
CA TYR A 267 3.19 -3.47 -21.02
C TYR A 267 2.39 -2.46 -20.19
N ILE A 268 2.62 -1.15 -20.39
CA ILE A 268 1.88 -0.10 -19.68
C ILE A 268 0.42 -0.13 -20.10
N ASN A 269 0.17 -0.17 -21.41
CA ASN A 269 -1.19 -0.32 -21.93
C ASN A 269 -1.77 -1.71 -21.66
N LEU A 270 -0.95 -2.72 -21.38
CA LEU A 270 -1.43 -4.06 -21.07
C LEU A 270 -2.24 -4.08 -19.77
N SER A 271 -1.70 -3.48 -18.70
CA SER A 271 -2.40 -3.35 -17.41
C SER A 271 -3.76 -2.65 -17.55
N LEU A 272 -3.81 -1.51 -18.25
CA LEU A 272 -5.05 -0.76 -18.51
C LEU A 272 -6.00 -1.53 -19.44
N THR A 273 -5.49 -2.25 -20.44
CA THR A 273 -6.29 -3.12 -21.30
C THR A 273 -6.96 -4.21 -20.48
N TYR A 274 -6.24 -4.83 -19.53
CA TYR A 274 -6.83 -5.84 -18.65
C TYR A 274 -7.85 -5.24 -17.68
N LEU A 275 -7.63 -4.01 -17.19
CA LEU A 275 -8.63 -3.27 -16.43
C LEU A 275 -9.91 -3.08 -17.25
N GLU A 276 -9.79 -2.66 -18.51
CA GLU A 276 -10.94 -2.55 -19.42
C GLU A 276 -11.66 -3.89 -19.61
N GLN A 277 -10.91 -4.97 -19.81
CA GLN A 277 -11.48 -6.32 -19.97
C GLN A 277 -12.23 -6.79 -18.71
N VAL A 278 -11.70 -6.50 -17.51
CA VAL A 278 -12.36 -6.79 -16.25
C VAL A 278 -13.68 -6.03 -16.15
N ILE A 279 -13.71 -4.74 -16.47
CA ILE A 279 -14.92 -3.90 -16.43
C ILE A 279 -15.97 -4.38 -17.44
N ILE A 280 -15.54 -4.77 -18.65
CA ILE A 280 -16.44 -5.33 -19.67
C ILE A 280 -17.02 -6.66 -19.16
N ALA A 281 -16.18 -7.55 -18.64
CA ALA A 281 -16.59 -8.85 -18.12
C ALA A 281 -17.59 -8.71 -16.96
N LEU A 282 -17.37 -7.76 -16.05
CA LEU A 282 -18.28 -7.48 -14.94
C LEU A 282 -19.62 -6.95 -15.43
N ASN A 283 -19.62 -6.01 -16.37
CA ASN A 283 -20.84 -5.47 -16.96
C ASN A 283 -21.66 -6.55 -17.70
N GLU A 284 -21.01 -7.45 -18.44
CA GLU A 284 -21.66 -8.58 -19.10
C GLU A 284 -22.31 -9.52 -18.07
N ARG A 285 -21.60 -9.84 -16.99
CA ARG A 285 -22.13 -10.66 -15.89
C ARG A 285 -23.36 -10.02 -15.24
N MET A 286 -23.33 -8.71 -15.01
CA MET A 286 -24.47 -7.97 -14.45
C MET A 286 -25.68 -7.96 -15.40
N LYS A 287 -25.44 -7.97 -16.72
CA LYS A 287 -26.49 -8.06 -17.76
C LYS A 287 -27.02 -9.48 -17.98
N GLY A 288 -26.65 -10.45 -17.14
CA GLY A 288 -27.14 -11.82 -17.19
C GLY A 288 -26.40 -12.73 -18.18
N ALA A 289 -25.27 -12.29 -18.75
CA ALA A 289 -24.43 -13.19 -19.53
C ALA A 289 -23.85 -14.27 -18.61
N ASN A 290 -23.80 -15.52 -19.09
CA ASN A 290 -23.23 -16.65 -18.35
C ASN A 290 -21.68 -16.62 -18.40
N ARG A 291 -21.10 -15.54 -17.89
CA ARG A 291 -19.64 -15.35 -17.80
C ARG A 291 -19.19 -15.70 -16.39
N GLN A 292 -18.68 -16.93 -16.23
CA GLN A 292 -18.24 -17.45 -14.93
C GLN A 292 -16.92 -16.85 -14.46
N HIS A 293 -16.02 -16.50 -15.39
CA HIS A 293 -14.67 -16.04 -15.06
C HIS A 293 -14.44 -14.56 -15.40
N ILE A 294 -13.94 -13.80 -14.42
CA ILE A 294 -13.48 -12.42 -14.56
C ILE A 294 -11.94 -12.42 -14.52
N PRO A 295 -11.24 -11.84 -15.52
CA PRO A 295 -9.80 -12.01 -15.70
C PRO A 295 -8.94 -11.11 -14.80
N TYR A 296 -9.17 -11.09 -13.48
CA TYR A 296 -8.38 -10.26 -12.55
C TYR A 296 -6.90 -10.62 -12.55
N ARG A 297 -6.56 -11.90 -12.75
CA ARG A 297 -5.18 -12.41 -12.70
C ARG A 297 -4.30 -12.02 -13.89
N ASN A 298 -4.86 -11.37 -14.91
CA ASN A 298 -4.12 -11.02 -16.11
C ASN A 298 -3.09 -9.89 -15.90
N SER A 299 -3.25 -9.07 -14.85
CA SER A 299 -2.25 -8.08 -14.43
C SER A 299 -2.15 -8.00 -12.90
N LEU A 300 -1.01 -7.53 -12.41
CA LEU A 300 -0.85 -7.22 -10.99
C LEU A 300 -1.88 -6.18 -10.53
N MET A 301 -2.09 -5.14 -11.33
CA MET A 301 -3.01 -4.05 -10.99
C MET A 301 -4.46 -4.54 -10.83
N THR A 302 -4.97 -5.32 -11.78
CA THR A 302 -6.34 -5.88 -11.69
C THR A 302 -6.47 -6.90 -10.57
N THR A 303 -5.39 -7.60 -10.22
CA THR A 303 -5.39 -8.52 -9.06
C THR A 303 -5.49 -7.72 -7.76
N LEU A 304 -4.64 -6.70 -7.59
CA LEU A 304 -4.65 -5.80 -6.42
C LEU A 304 -5.99 -5.08 -6.24
N LEU A 305 -6.60 -4.63 -7.34
CA LEU A 305 -7.88 -3.91 -7.34
C LEU A 305 -9.10 -4.82 -7.46
N LYS A 306 -8.94 -6.14 -7.31
CA LYS A 306 -10.03 -7.12 -7.40
C LYS A 306 -11.19 -6.77 -6.47
N ASP A 307 -10.91 -6.45 -5.21
CA ASP A 307 -11.94 -6.05 -4.25
C ASP A 307 -12.57 -4.70 -4.59
N SER A 308 -11.81 -3.83 -5.26
CA SER A 308 -12.28 -2.52 -5.71
C SER A 308 -13.24 -2.61 -6.89
N LEU A 309 -13.14 -3.65 -7.71
CA LEU A 309 -13.87 -3.82 -8.98
C LEU A 309 -14.85 -4.98 -8.85
N GLY A 310 -16.05 -4.73 -8.34
CA GLY A 310 -17.10 -5.74 -8.15
C GLY A 310 -17.01 -6.53 -6.84
N GLY A 311 -16.18 -6.09 -5.88
CA GLY A 311 -15.96 -6.76 -4.60
C GLY A 311 -16.42 -5.95 -3.38
N ASN A 312 -15.81 -6.22 -2.22
CA ASN A 312 -16.09 -5.53 -0.95
C ASN A 312 -15.25 -4.25 -0.81
N CYS A 313 -15.66 -3.21 -1.54
CA CYS A 313 -15.01 -1.90 -1.47
C CYS A 313 -15.96 -0.80 -1.97
N LYS A 314 -15.95 0.36 -1.32
CA LYS A 314 -16.58 1.57 -1.85
C LYS A 314 -15.61 2.21 -2.84
N THR A 315 -15.92 2.12 -4.13
CA THR A 315 -14.99 2.56 -5.16
C THR A 315 -15.50 3.77 -5.93
N VAL A 316 -14.60 4.73 -6.12
CA VAL A 316 -14.82 5.96 -6.85
C VAL A 316 -13.77 6.12 -7.95
N MET A 317 -14.24 6.48 -9.14
CA MET A 317 -13.38 6.83 -10.26
C MET A 317 -13.41 8.34 -10.49
N ILE A 318 -12.24 8.95 -10.67
CA ILE A 318 -12.10 10.32 -11.15
C ILE A 318 -11.53 10.28 -12.57
N ALA A 319 -12.39 10.52 -13.55
CA ALA A 319 -12.00 10.65 -14.94
C ALA A 319 -11.41 12.04 -15.19
N THR A 320 -10.15 12.12 -15.60
CA THR A 320 -9.49 13.39 -15.93
C THR A 320 -9.37 13.54 -17.45
N ILE A 321 -9.82 14.67 -18.00
CA ILE A 321 -9.77 14.94 -19.44
C ILE A 321 -9.11 16.28 -19.75
N SER A 322 -8.56 16.40 -20.96
CA SER A 322 -8.01 17.65 -21.48
C SER A 322 -8.94 18.23 -22.54
N SER A 323 -9.23 19.53 -22.47
CA SER A 323 -10.05 20.22 -23.47
C SER A 323 -9.25 20.68 -24.69
N GLU A 324 -7.96 20.35 -24.80
CA GLU A 324 -7.12 20.75 -25.93
C GLU A 324 -7.45 19.91 -27.17
N ASN A 325 -7.41 20.51 -28.38
CA ASN A 325 -7.83 19.85 -29.63
C ASN A 325 -7.13 18.52 -29.90
N ASP A 326 -5.82 18.47 -29.67
CA ASP A 326 -4.98 17.28 -29.93
C ASP A 326 -5.35 16.10 -29.01
N ASN A 327 -6.03 16.40 -27.91
CA ASN A 327 -6.41 15.46 -26.86
C ASN A 327 -7.88 15.03 -26.92
N ILE A 328 -8.66 15.51 -27.91
CA ILE A 328 -10.10 15.23 -28.01
C ILE A 328 -10.37 13.72 -28.12
N GLU A 329 -9.64 13.00 -28.96
CA GLU A 329 -9.87 11.57 -29.18
C GLU A 329 -9.65 10.73 -27.91
N GLU A 330 -8.59 11.04 -27.16
CA GLU A 330 -8.26 10.38 -25.90
C GLU A 330 -9.22 10.78 -24.77
N SER A 331 -9.67 12.04 -24.76
CA SER A 331 -10.71 12.51 -23.85
C SER A 331 -12.05 11.83 -24.13
N LEU A 332 -12.45 11.66 -25.40
CA LEU A 332 -13.65 10.89 -25.77
C LEU A 332 -13.53 9.41 -25.37
N SER A 333 -12.33 8.83 -25.49
CA SER A 333 -12.08 7.45 -25.06
C SER A 333 -12.23 7.31 -23.54
N THR A 334 -11.65 8.25 -22.78
CA THR A 334 -11.80 8.36 -21.32
C THR A 334 -13.27 8.51 -20.92
N LEU A 335 -14.01 9.41 -21.58
CA LEU A 335 -15.43 9.64 -21.33
C LEU A 335 -16.26 8.36 -21.54
N ARG A 336 -16.06 7.67 -22.67
CA ARG A 336 -16.76 6.40 -22.98
C ARG A 336 -16.43 5.29 -21.99
N PHE A 337 -15.15 5.16 -21.62
CA PHE A 337 -14.72 4.20 -20.62
C PHE A 337 -15.38 4.46 -19.27
N SER A 338 -15.41 5.72 -18.84
CA SER A 338 -16.03 6.17 -17.59
C SER A 338 -17.52 5.83 -17.52
N GLN A 339 -18.26 5.93 -18.64
CA GLN A 339 -19.68 5.52 -18.68
C GLN A 339 -19.87 4.01 -18.45
N ARG A 340 -18.89 3.17 -18.85
CA ARG A 340 -18.94 1.72 -18.58
C ARG A 340 -18.61 1.41 -17.13
N VAL A 341 -17.70 2.16 -16.51
CA VAL A 341 -17.37 2.01 -15.10
C VAL A 341 -18.56 2.37 -14.21
N GLY A 342 -19.28 3.46 -14.54
CA GLY A 342 -20.45 3.89 -13.77
C GLY A 342 -21.65 2.93 -13.81
N GLN A 343 -21.59 1.86 -14.61
CA GLN A 343 -22.61 0.79 -14.63
C GLN A 343 -22.32 -0.33 -13.63
N LEU A 344 -21.13 -0.33 -13.00
CA LEU A 344 -20.73 -1.36 -12.05
C LEU A 344 -21.40 -1.18 -10.68
N GLU A 345 -21.57 -2.29 -9.97
CA GLU A 345 -22.02 -2.34 -8.59
C GLU A 345 -21.04 -3.16 -7.75
N ASN A 346 -20.74 -2.67 -6.55
CA ASN A 346 -19.96 -3.37 -5.53
C ASN A 346 -20.85 -3.85 -4.38
N GLU A 347 -20.40 -4.90 -3.69
CA GLU A 347 -21.05 -5.42 -2.49
C GLU A 347 -20.26 -5.03 -1.24
N ILE A 348 -20.57 -3.86 -0.70
CA ILE A 348 -19.87 -3.33 0.48
C ILE A 348 -20.37 -3.99 1.78
N ARG A 349 -19.42 -4.34 2.64
CA ARG A 349 -19.61 -4.94 3.97
C ARG A 349 -18.56 -4.35 4.92
N ARG A 350 -18.96 -4.12 6.17
CA ARG A 350 -18.05 -3.62 7.20
C ARG A 350 -17.10 -4.75 7.62
N ASN A 351 -15.81 -4.45 7.71
CA ASN A 351 -14.77 -5.44 8.01
C ASN A 351 -14.57 -5.58 9.52
N GLU A 352 -15.55 -6.16 10.20
CA GLU A 352 -15.47 -6.40 11.64
C GLU A 352 -14.67 -7.68 11.96
N LYS A 353 -13.83 -7.59 12.99
CA LYS A 353 -13.09 -8.71 13.58
C LYS A 353 -13.29 -8.70 15.09
N VAL A 354 -13.34 -9.88 15.69
CA VAL A 354 -13.28 -9.99 17.15
C VAL A 354 -11.86 -9.68 17.59
N ASP A 355 -11.71 -8.82 18.58
CA ASP A 355 -10.41 -8.54 19.19
C ASP A 355 -10.01 -9.70 20.09
N LEU A 356 -9.22 -10.63 19.53
CA LEU A 356 -8.73 -11.79 20.28
C LEU A 356 -7.88 -11.37 21.48
N GLU A 357 -7.12 -10.27 21.42
CA GLU A 357 -6.30 -9.81 22.55
C GLU A 357 -7.18 -9.27 23.68
N ALA A 358 -8.20 -8.46 23.35
CA ALA A 358 -9.16 -7.99 24.34
C ALA A 358 -9.95 -9.15 24.97
N VAL A 359 -10.40 -10.12 24.17
CA VAL A 359 -11.09 -11.33 24.65
C VAL A 359 -10.19 -12.12 25.61
N VAL A 360 -8.93 -12.36 25.22
CA VAL A 360 -7.96 -13.06 26.08
C VAL A 360 -7.76 -12.31 27.38
N LYS A 361 -7.57 -10.98 27.34
CA LYS A 361 -7.39 -10.15 28.53
C LYS A 361 -8.61 -10.19 29.46
N ARG A 362 -9.84 -10.15 28.93
CA ARG A 362 -11.06 -10.31 29.73
C ARG A 362 -11.13 -11.69 30.38
N LEU A 363 -10.90 -12.75 29.59
CA LEU A 363 -10.93 -14.12 30.10
C LEU A 363 -9.89 -14.36 31.21
N GLU A 364 -8.71 -13.75 31.09
CA GLU A 364 -7.69 -13.79 32.15
C GLU A 364 -8.14 -13.06 33.42
N GLN A 365 -8.78 -11.89 33.30
CA GLN A 365 -9.34 -11.16 34.45
C GLN A 365 -10.47 -11.92 35.13
N GLU A 366 -11.37 -12.51 34.34
CA GLU A 366 -12.50 -13.30 34.82
C GLU A 366 -12.01 -14.57 35.54
N LYS A 367 -11.01 -15.25 34.96
CA LYS A 367 -10.31 -16.36 35.62
C LYS A 367 -9.74 -15.96 36.98
N LEU A 368 -9.08 -14.80 37.07
CA LEU A 368 -8.52 -14.31 38.34
C LEU A 368 -9.60 -13.97 39.37
N ALA A 369 -10.71 -13.37 38.95
CA ALA A 369 -11.83 -13.04 39.82
C ALA A 369 -12.46 -14.30 40.42
N LEU A 370 -12.73 -15.31 39.58
CA LEU A 370 -13.28 -16.61 40.01
C LEU A 370 -12.34 -17.34 40.96
N ILE A 371 -11.02 -17.31 40.72
CA ILE A 371 -10.03 -17.90 41.65
C ILE A 371 -10.13 -17.24 43.03
N ARG A 372 -10.22 -15.90 43.11
CA ARG A 372 -10.37 -15.19 44.38
C ARG A 372 -11.68 -15.53 45.10
N GLU A 373 -12.77 -15.66 44.36
CA GLU A 373 -14.06 -16.03 44.92
C GLU A 373 -14.02 -17.45 45.51
N LEU A 374 -13.45 -18.41 44.79
CA LEU A 374 -13.25 -19.77 45.28
C LEU A 374 -12.38 -19.83 46.54
N GLU A 375 -11.31 -19.03 46.61
CA GLU A 375 -10.48 -18.92 47.82
C GLU A 375 -11.25 -18.37 49.02
N GLN A 376 -12.17 -17.42 48.80
CA GLN A 376 -13.03 -16.88 49.87
C GLN A 376 -14.05 -17.91 50.37
N TYR A 377 -14.67 -18.70 49.48
CA TYR A 377 -15.56 -19.80 49.87
C TYR A 377 -14.83 -20.88 50.68
N GLN A 378 -13.58 -21.19 50.32
CA GLN A 378 -12.75 -22.14 51.09
C GLN A 378 -12.37 -21.61 52.48
N ARG A 379 -12.24 -20.29 52.65
CA ARG A 379 -11.93 -19.66 53.94
C ARG A 379 -13.16 -19.40 54.82
N GLY A 380 -14.34 -19.20 54.24
CA GLY A 380 -15.61 -18.98 54.97
C GLY A 380 -16.29 -20.24 55.49
N GLY A 381 -15.85 -21.43 55.06
CA GLY A 381 -16.40 -22.72 55.47
C GLY A 381 -15.71 -23.33 56.70
N THR A 382 -15.73 -22.66 57.86
CA THR A 382 -15.35 -23.28 59.14
C THR A 382 -16.40 -23.03 60.22
N SER A 383 -17.51 -23.77 60.18
CA SER A 383 -18.31 -24.16 61.36
C SER A 383 -19.42 -25.16 61.01
N THR A 384 -19.07 -26.41 60.71
CA THR A 384 -19.80 -27.57 61.26
C THR A 384 -18.94 -28.83 61.13
N SER A 385 -18.43 -29.27 62.28
CA SER A 385 -17.77 -30.55 62.47
C SER A 385 -18.76 -31.67 62.17
N SER A 386 -18.71 -32.24 60.96
CA SER A 386 -19.14 -33.61 60.60
C SER A 386 -19.12 -33.76 59.09
N ASN A 387 -17.97 -34.12 58.50
CA ASN A 387 -17.89 -34.98 57.30
C ASN A 387 -16.44 -35.17 56.86
N LYS A 388 -15.67 -35.97 57.63
CA LYS A 388 -14.40 -36.56 57.18
C LYS A 388 -14.59 -37.76 56.23
N LYS A 389 -15.72 -37.83 55.51
CA LYS A 389 -16.07 -38.93 54.60
C LYS A 389 -16.92 -38.48 53.39
N ILE A 390 -16.58 -37.38 52.71
CA ILE A 390 -16.95 -37.19 51.29
C ILE A 390 -15.80 -36.39 50.65
N GLN A 391 -14.75 -37.11 50.26
CA GLN A 391 -13.74 -36.59 49.32
C GLN A 391 -13.20 -37.79 48.52
N GLN A 392 -14.13 -38.56 47.94
CA GLN A 392 -13.79 -39.68 47.04
C GLN A 392 -14.83 -39.96 45.94
N GLN A 393 -15.88 -39.15 45.80
CA GLN A 393 -16.87 -39.35 44.73
C GLN A 393 -17.37 -38.01 44.21
N GLN A 394 -16.63 -37.40 43.28
CA GLN A 394 -17.16 -36.58 42.18
C GLN A 394 -16.00 -36.00 41.36
N GLN A 395 -15.32 -36.88 40.62
CA GLN A 395 -14.67 -36.56 39.36
C GLN A 395 -14.58 -37.87 38.59
N ASN A 396 -15.69 -38.23 37.96
CA ASN A 396 -15.76 -39.27 36.93
C ASN A 396 -17.03 -39.03 36.11
N VAL A 397 -16.97 -38.07 35.20
CA VAL A 397 -17.62 -38.19 33.88
C VAL A 397 -16.67 -37.55 32.87
N LEU A 398 -15.80 -38.38 32.30
CA LEU A 398 -15.30 -38.42 30.91
C LEU A 398 -14.17 -39.48 30.88
N PRO A 399 -14.03 -40.29 29.81
CA PRO A 399 -13.53 -41.65 29.92
C PRO A 399 -12.01 -41.69 30.11
N GLN A 400 -11.56 -42.50 31.08
CA GLN A 400 -10.17 -42.97 31.13
C GLN A 400 -9.90 -43.88 29.93
N SER A 401 -9.08 -43.43 28.99
CA SER A 401 -8.26 -44.32 28.18
C SER A 401 -6.89 -44.42 28.84
N SER A 402 -6.58 -45.61 29.34
CA SER A 402 -5.30 -46.08 29.83
C SER A 402 -4.10 -45.61 28.99
N GLY A 403 -3.19 -44.87 29.61
CA GLY A 403 -1.88 -44.52 29.07
C GLY A 403 -0.88 -44.29 30.20
N ILE A 404 0.31 -44.90 30.08
CA ILE A 404 1.42 -44.86 31.05
C ILE A 404 1.89 -43.41 31.26
N PRO A 405 2.33 -42.97 32.46
CA PRO A 405 2.85 -41.61 32.65
C PRO A 405 4.16 -41.46 31.86
N ILE A 406 4.13 -40.67 30.78
CA ILE A 406 5.33 -40.34 29.99
C ILE A 406 6.14 -39.31 30.77
N SER A 407 7.45 -39.56 30.93
CA SER A 407 8.37 -38.68 31.66
C SER A 407 8.52 -37.35 30.93
N GLN A 408 8.45 -36.22 31.66
CA GLN A 408 8.62 -34.85 31.15
C GLN A 408 9.91 -34.67 30.31
N LYS A 409 10.94 -35.47 30.62
CA LYS A 409 12.24 -35.47 29.96
C LYS A 409 12.19 -36.07 28.55
N GLU A 410 11.39 -37.12 28.34
CA GLU A 410 11.23 -37.77 27.03
C GLU A 410 10.46 -36.86 26.05
N ILE A 411 9.52 -36.07 26.57
CA ILE A 411 8.75 -35.10 25.78
C ILE A 411 9.66 -33.96 25.29
N GLN A 412 10.54 -33.44 26.15
CA GLN A 412 11.51 -32.42 25.77
C GLN A 412 12.47 -32.92 24.67
N GLU A 413 13.02 -34.14 24.80
CA GLU A 413 13.91 -34.71 23.79
C GLU A 413 13.21 -34.92 22.43
N LYS A 414 11.97 -35.43 22.43
CA LYS A 414 11.17 -35.58 21.20
C LYS A 414 10.93 -34.24 20.50
N VAL A 415 10.57 -33.20 21.26
CA VAL A 415 10.32 -31.86 20.73
C VAL A 415 11.60 -31.25 20.17
N GLU A 416 12.73 -31.43 20.84
CA GLU A 416 14.03 -30.93 20.37
C GLU A 416 14.48 -31.62 19.07
N LEU A 417 14.26 -32.94 18.94
CA LEU A 417 14.53 -33.67 17.70
C LEU A 417 13.69 -33.16 16.53
N TYR A 418 12.41 -32.82 16.78
CA TYR A 418 11.52 -32.27 15.76
C TYR A 418 11.93 -30.85 15.33
N LEU A 419 12.19 -29.96 16.29
CA LEU A 419 12.60 -28.58 16.02
C LEU A 419 13.99 -28.48 15.35
N ASN A 420 14.79 -29.54 15.43
CA ASN A 420 16.06 -29.69 14.73
C ASN A 420 15.93 -30.48 13.40
N GLU A 421 14.71 -30.69 12.91
CA GLU A 421 14.39 -31.40 11.67
C GLU A 421 14.92 -32.84 11.61
N ARG A 422 15.30 -33.44 12.75
CA ARG A 422 15.78 -34.84 12.81
C ARG A 422 14.64 -35.85 12.74
N ILE A 423 13.41 -35.41 13.03
CA ILE A 423 12.18 -36.16 12.78
C ILE A 423 11.18 -35.27 12.03
N PRO A 424 10.47 -35.80 11.02
CA PRO A 424 9.57 -35.02 10.18
C PRO A 424 8.19 -34.75 10.83
N LEU A 425 7.83 -35.52 11.86
CA LEU A 425 6.54 -35.42 12.54
C LEU A 425 6.69 -35.83 14.01
N LEU A 426 6.03 -35.11 14.91
CA LEU A 426 5.86 -35.56 16.29
C LEU A 426 4.75 -36.59 16.39
N ASP A 427 5.11 -37.81 16.78
CA ASP A 427 4.15 -38.85 17.18
C ASP A 427 3.61 -38.56 18.59
N VAL A 428 2.36 -38.12 18.65
CA VAL A 428 1.66 -37.74 19.88
C VAL A 428 0.44 -38.63 20.07
N LYS A 429 0.37 -39.35 21.20
CA LYS A 429 -0.60 -40.44 21.40
C LYS A 429 -1.81 -40.04 22.25
N SER A 430 -1.77 -38.87 22.90
CA SER A 430 -2.86 -38.37 23.74
C SER A 430 -2.90 -36.85 23.77
N ILE A 431 -4.08 -36.30 24.09
CA ILE A 431 -4.30 -34.85 24.27
C ILE A 431 -3.38 -34.29 25.37
N GLU A 432 -3.10 -35.07 26.42
CA GLU A 432 -2.20 -34.68 27.50
C GLU A 432 -0.74 -34.60 27.02
N GLU A 433 -0.31 -35.52 26.16
CA GLU A 433 1.01 -35.47 25.51
C GLU A 433 1.10 -34.29 24.53
N THR A 434 0.00 -33.94 23.84
CA THR A 434 -0.05 -32.74 22.97
C THR A 434 0.18 -31.45 23.75
N GLN A 435 -0.49 -31.29 24.90
CA GLN A 435 -0.33 -30.11 25.74
C GLN A 435 1.10 -30.00 26.28
N LYS A 436 1.67 -31.11 26.76
CA LYS A 436 3.05 -31.15 27.26
C LYS A 436 4.08 -30.89 26.16
N CYS A 437 3.87 -31.40 24.94
CA CYS A 437 4.71 -31.09 23.78
C CYS A 437 4.66 -29.60 23.42
N PHE A 438 3.48 -28.98 23.44
CA PHE A 438 3.32 -27.57 23.12
C PHE A 438 3.99 -26.66 24.16
N GLU A 439 3.89 -27.01 25.44
CA GLU A 439 4.56 -26.30 26.53
C GLU A 439 6.09 -26.42 26.42
N ALA A 440 6.60 -27.62 26.15
CA ALA A 440 8.02 -27.85 25.89
C ALA A 440 8.54 -27.08 24.65
N MET A 441 7.75 -27.01 23.56
CA MET A 441 8.09 -26.21 22.38
C MET A 441 8.23 -24.72 22.71
N LYS A 442 7.27 -24.19 23.48
CA LYS A 442 7.26 -22.79 23.90
C LYS A 442 8.50 -22.46 24.73
N ASP A 443 8.86 -23.33 25.67
CA ASP A 443 10.04 -23.14 26.52
C ASP A 443 11.35 -23.20 25.73
N LEU A 444 11.48 -24.15 24.79
CA LEU A 444 12.67 -24.27 23.94
C LEU A 444 12.83 -23.04 23.02
N TYR A 445 11.72 -22.58 22.43
CA TYR A 445 11.71 -21.39 21.57
C TYR A 445 12.13 -20.13 22.35
N ASN A 446 11.56 -19.92 23.54
CA ASN A 446 11.92 -18.80 24.40
C ASN A 446 13.39 -18.83 24.83
N THR A 447 13.93 -20.03 25.08
CA THR A 447 15.34 -20.21 25.43
C THR A 447 16.25 -19.85 24.26
N ARG A 448 15.99 -20.37 23.05
CA ARG A 448 16.73 -20.01 21.83
C ARG A 448 16.66 -18.52 21.52
N MET A 449 15.49 -17.92 21.68
CA MET A 449 15.33 -16.48 21.47
C MET A 449 16.21 -15.66 22.42
N LYS A 450 16.36 -16.07 23.68
CA LYS A 450 17.29 -15.43 24.63
C LYS A 450 18.75 -15.61 24.21
N GLU A 451 19.12 -16.79 23.72
CA GLU A 451 20.48 -17.06 23.21
C GLU A 451 20.81 -16.18 22.00
N TYR A 452 19.91 -16.09 21.02
CA TYR A 452 20.07 -15.22 19.84
C TYR A 452 20.20 -13.74 20.22
N VAL A 453 19.37 -13.26 21.14
CA VAL A 453 19.46 -11.88 21.62
C VAL A 453 20.84 -11.63 22.26
N THR A 454 21.34 -12.59 23.04
CA THR A 454 22.66 -12.51 23.69
C THR A 454 23.81 -12.51 22.68
N GLU A 455 23.72 -13.33 21.63
CA GLU A 455 24.70 -13.38 20.56
C GLU A 455 24.72 -12.08 19.73
N LEU A 456 23.54 -11.52 19.45
CA LEU A 456 23.41 -10.24 18.75
C LEU A 456 23.97 -9.07 19.56
N THR A 457 23.76 -9.02 20.89
CA THR A 457 24.41 -8.01 21.74
C THR A 457 25.92 -8.16 21.72
N PHE A 458 26.44 -9.39 21.79
CA PHE A 458 27.89 -9.62 21.71
C PHE A 458 28.50 -9.19 20.37
N ILE A 459 27.82 -9.46 19.24
CA ILE A 459 28.26 -9.00 17.92
C ILE A 459 28.23 -7.48 17.84
N SER A 460 27.17 -6.85 18.36
CA SER A 460 27.04 -5.39 18.42
C SER A 460 28.19 -4.74 19.20
N GLU A 461 28.56 -5.29 20.36
CA GLU A 461 29.69 -4.80 21.15
C GLU A 461 31.04 -4.95 20.41
N LYS A 462 31.22 -6.04 19.66
CA LYS A 462 32.42 -6.20 18.83
C LYS A 462 32.47 -5.18 17.70
N LEU A 463 31.36 -4.93 17.01
CA LEU A 463 31.30 -3.93 15.93
C LEU A 463 31.65 -2.54 16.46
N GLN A 464 31.13 -2.17 17.61
CA GLN A 464 31.46 -0.90 18.26
C GLN A 464 32.97 -0.78 18.56
N LYS A 465 33.62 -1.84 19.05
CA LYS A 465 35.08 -1.85 19.24
C LYS A 465 35.85 -1.74 17.92
N TYR A 466 35.36 -2.37 16.84
CA TYR A 466 35.99 -2.24 15.52
C TYR A 466 35.89 -0.82 14.98
N ASP A 467 34.74 -0.15 15.16
CA ASP A 467 34.55 1.25 14.76
C ASP A 467 35.48 2.19 15.54
N GLU A 468 35.68 1.96 16.85
CA GLU A 468 36.66 2.72 17.64
C GLU A 468 38.10 2.55 17.14
N ILE A 469 38.49 1.32 16.78
CA ILE A 469 39.81 1.03 16.21
C ILE A 469 39.98 1.71 14.84
N LEU A 470 38.95 1.65 13.99
CA LEU A 470 38.93 2.28 12.67
C LEU A 470 39.07 3.80 12.78
N THR A 471 38.37 4.40 13.74
CA THR A 471 38.45 5.84 14.03
C THR A 471 39.85 6.24 14.47
N ARG A 472 40.45 5.51 15.41
CA ARG A 472 41.86 5.74 15.83
C ARG A 472 42.86 5.58 14.68
N LYS A 473 42.66 4.60 13.79
CA LYS A 473 43.54 4.42 12.62
C LYS A 473 43.39 5.56 11.62
N LYS A 474 42.17 6.07 11.39
CA LYS A 474 41.94 7.26 10.56
C LYS A 474 42.63 8.50 11.15
N GLU A 475 42.52 8.70 12.46
CA GLU A 475 43.22 9.78 13.16
C GLU A 475 44.74 9.66 13.03
N GLN A 476 45.32 8.46 13.21
CA GLN A 476 46.76 8.23 13.00
C GLN A 476 47.20 8.47 11.56
N SER A 477 46.41 8.04 10.57
CA SER A 477 46.70 8.29 9.15
C SER A 477 46.70 9.79 8.85
N SER A 478 45.71 10.52 9.36
CA SER A 478 45.63 11.98 9.18
C SER A 478 46.78 12.73 9.86
N PHE A 479 47.27 12.22 11.01
CA PHE A 479 48.42 12.78 11.70
C PHE A 479 49.74 12.51 10.95
N LEU A 480 49.88 11.33 10.34
CA LEU A 480 51.04 10.98 9.50
C LEU A 480 51.08 11.83 8.22
N GLU A 481 49.95 12.04 7.56
CA GLU A 481 49.84 12.93 6.38
C GLU A 481 50.17 14.40 6.71
N GLN A 482 49.78 14.88 7.90
CA GLN A 482 50.17 16.22 8.36
C GLN A 482 51.68 16.31 8.64
N LYS A 483 52.28 15.24 9.16
CA LYS A 483 53.71 15.19 9.48
C LYS A 483 54.57 15.15 8.22
N GLU A 484 54.18 14.37 7.20
CA GLU A 484 54.84 14.35 5.89
C GLU A 484 54.78 15.71 5.20
N ASN A 485 53.64 16.41 5.26
CA ASN A 485 53.49 17.76 4.71
C ASN A 485 54.27 18.86 5.47
N SER A 486 54.79 18.56 6.65
CA SER A 486 55.55 19.51 7.51
C SER A 486 57.05 19.20 7.58
N SER A 487 57.54 18.20 6.83
CA SER A 487 58.96 17.83 6.84
C SER A 487 59.80 18.87 6.06
N PRO A 488 60.92 19.39 6.63
CA PRO A 488 61.71 20.48 6.05
C PRO A 488 62.37 20.16 4.70
N GLU A 489 62.39 18.89 4.26
CA GLU A 489 62.92 18.51 2.95
C GLU A 489 62.03 18.93 1.78
N ILE A 490 60.70 19.08 1.97
CA ILE A 490 59.77 19.47 0.90
C ILE A 490 59.75 21.00 0.68
N GLU A 491 60.06 21.77 1.72
CA GLU A 491 60.17 23.25 1.63
C GLU A 491 61.39 23.70 0.80
N VAL A 492 62.44 22.88 0.72
CA VAL A 492 63.63 23.15 -0.10
C VAL A 492 63.33 22.92 -1.59
N TYR A 493 62.50 21.94 -1.93
CA TYR A 493 62.08 21.71 -3.33
C TYR A 493 61.11 22.78 -3.84
N ARG A 494 60.25 23.34 -2.97
CA ARG A 494 59.27 24.34 -3.39
C ARG A 494 59.85 25.74 -3.63
N ARG A 495 61.08 26.02 -3.17
CA ARG A 495 61.81 27.29 -3.44
C ARG A 495 62.68 27.29 -4.70
N ASN A 496 62.96 26.13 -5.31
CA ASN A 496 63.94 26.02 -6.40
C ASN A 496 63.37 25.76 -7.81
N GLU A 497 62.05 25.69 -7.99
CA GLU A 497 61.44 25.57 -9.33
C GLU A 497 60.59 26.79 -9.71
N SER A 498 61.29 27.84 -10.14
CA SER A 498 60.85 28.76 -11.19
C SER A 498 62.12 29.14 -11.93
N PRO A 499 62.26 28.88 -13.24
CA PRO A 499 61.64 29.77 -14.22
C PRO A 499 61.24 29.12 -15.57
N GLN A 500 60.37 29.86 -16.29
CA GLN A 500 60.28 30.05 -17.75
C GLN A 500 60.88 28.98 -18.68
N ILE A 501 60.09 28.48 -19.63
CA ILE A 501 60.47 28.42 -21.06
C ILE A 501 59.20 28.30 -21.92
N GLN A 502 59.01 29.31 -22.77
CA GLN A 502 58.11 29.29 -23.92
C GLN A 502 58.58 28.26 -24.95
N PHE A 503 57.76 27.27 -25.29
CA PHE A 503 58.01 26.45 -26.48
C PHE A 503 57.35 27.07 -27.72
N LYS A 504 58.22 27.68 -28.54
CA LYS A 504 58.00 28.04 -29.94
C LYS A 504 58.27 26.82 -30.84
N LYS A 505 57.62 26.85 -32.02
CA LYS A 505 57.89 26.15 -33.31
C LYS A 505 57.12 24.85 -33.53
N ARG A 506 56.65 24.52 -34.74
CA ARG A 506 56.47 25.18 -36.06
C ARG A 506 55.65 24.18 -36.93
N PRO A 507 55.15 24.60 -38.10
CA PRO A 507 54.12 23.86 -38.86
C PRO A 507 54.67 22.97 -39.99
N ASN A 508 53.73 22.21 -40.55
CA ASN A 508 53.68 21.58 -41.89
C ASN A 508 54.50 20.31 -42.15
N GLN A 509 53.80 19.20 -42.43
CA GLN A 509 53.46 18.81 -43.80
C GLN A 509 52.14 18.03 -43.82
#